data_AF-A0A5R8NWK1-F1
#
_entry.id   AF-A0A5R8NWK1-F1
#
_cell.length_a   1.000
_cell.length_b   1.000
_cell.length_c   1.000
_cell.angle_alpha   90.00
_cell.angle_beta   90.00
_cell.angle_gamma   90.00
#
_symmetry.space_group_name_H-M   'P 1'
#
loop_
_entity.id
_entity.type
_entity.pdbx_description
1 polymer ?
#
loop_
_entity_poly.entity_id
_entity_poly.type
_entity_poly.pdbx_seq_one_letter_code
_entity_poly.pdbx_strand_id
1 'polypeptide(L)'
;MRTTVTLDDDLALRLERWRIQRGSTFKDVLNEVIRRGLDALDAPAPQRADIDIRPLPLGRRVVDIDNVSEALAIADGEDFH
;
A
#
# COMPACT_ATOMS: atom_id res chain seq x y z
N MET A 1 -12.31 -26.82 -19.10
CA MET A 1 -12.47 -27.96 -18.16
C MET A 1 -13.73 -27.75 -17.33
N ARG A 2 -14.40 -28.82 -16.87
CA ARG A 2 -15.51 -28.72 -15.90
C ARG A 2 -15.01 -29.23 -14.54
N THR A 3 -15.12 -28.38 -13.54
CA THR A 3 -14.62 -28.63 -12.18
C THR A 3 -15.70 -28.22 -11.20
N THR A 4 -15.84 -28.97 -10.11
CA THR A 4 -16.65 -28.56 -8.95
C THR A 4 -15.72 -27.92 -7.94
N VAL A 5 -16.05 -26.72 -7.48
CA VAL A 5 -15.27 -25.99 -6.47
C VAL A 5 -16.20 -25.68 -5.29
N THR A 6 -15.69 -25.87 -4.08
CA THR A 6 -16.35 -25.40 -2.85
C THR A 6 -15.87 -23.98 -2.57
N LEU A 7 -16.78 -23.06 -2.28
CA LEU A 7 -16.49 -21.66 -2.00
C LEU A 7 -17.00 -21.30 -0.61
N ASP A 8 -16.24 -20.49 0.12
CA ASP A 8 -16.71 -19.89 1.36
C ASP A 8 -17.90 -18.95 1.08
N ASP A 9 -18.80 -18.82 2.06
CA ASP A 9 -20.04 -18.06 1.92
C ASP A 9 -19.78 -16.59 1.52
N ASP A 10 -18.72 -15.98 2.04
CA ASP A 10 -18.40 -14.59 1.73
C ASP A 10 -17.92 -14.41 0.28
N LEU A 11 -17.16 -15.37 -0.26
CA LEU A 11 -16.74 -15.39 -1.66
C LEU A 11 -17.95 -15.60 -2.58
N ALA A 12 -18.83 -16.54 -2.26
CA ALA A 12 -20.06 -16.78 -3.02
C ALA A 12 -20.91 -15.50 -3.10
N LEU A 13 -21.09 -14.79 -1.97
CA LEU A 13 -21.83 -13.52 -1.91
C LEU A 13 -21.16 -12.39 -2.69
N ARG A 14 -19.83 -12.32 -2.73
CA ARG A 14 -19.10 -11.31 -3.51
C ARG A 14 -19.23 -11.55 -5.02
N LEU A 15 -19.05 -12.80 -5.45
CA LEU A 15 -19.19 -13.20 -6.85
C LEU A 15 -20.62 -12.98 -7.36
N GLU A 16 -21.62 -13.29 -6.54
CA GLU A 16 -23.03 -13.09 -6.88
C GLU A 16 -23.37 -11.60 -7.06
N ARG A 17 -22.85 -10.73 -6.19
CA ARG A 17 -22.98 -9.27 -6.34
C ARG A 17 -22.38 -8.78 -7.66
N TRP A 18 -21.19 -9.25 -8.01
CA TRP A 18 -20.54 -8.90 -9.27
C TRP A 18 -21.31 -9.42 -10.49
N ARG A 19 -21.87 -10.63 -10.40
CA ARG A 19 -22.71 -11.22 -11.44
C ARG A 19 -23.91 -10.34 -11.76
N ILE A 20 -24.65 -9.93 -10.73
CA ILE A 20 -25.83 -9.06 -10.87
C ILE A 20 -25.44 -7.71 -11.48
N GLN A 21 -24.37 -7.08 -10.98
CA GLN A 21 -23.92 -5.78 -11.46
C GLN A 21 -23.48 -5.78 -12.94
N ARG A 22 -22.87 -6.88 -13.41
CA ARG A 22 -22.34 -6.99 -14.77
C ARG A 22 -23.29 -7.70 -15.76
N GLY A 23 -24.43 -8.21 -15.31
CA GLY A 23 -25.36 -8.99 -16.15
C GLY A 23 -24.70 -10.22 -16.82
N SER A 24 -23.69 -10.80 -16.17
CA SER A 24 -22.90 -11.92 -16.70
C SER A 24 -23.28 -13.25 -16.04
N THR A 25 -22.81 -14.40 -16.53
CA THR A 25 -23.06 -15.68 -15.85
C THR A 25 -22.12 -15.86 -14.65
N PHE A 26 -22.51 -16.69 -13.67
CA PHE A 26 -21.64 -17.01 -12.52
C PHE A 26 -20.29 -17.60 -12.97
N LYS A 27 -20.31 -18.45 -14.02
CA LYS A 27 -19.11 -19.02 -14.63
C LYS A 27 -18.17 -17.95 -15.17
N ASP A 28 -18.69 -16.94 -15.85
CA ASP A 28 -17.87 -15.88 -16.44
C ASP A 28 -17.21 -15.04 -15.35
N VAL A 29 -17.96 -14.67 -14.31
CA VAL A 29 -17.44 -13.92 -13.17
C VAL A 29 -16.38 -14.73 -12.42
N LEU A 30 -16.64 -16.01 -12.13
CA LEU A 30 -15.69 -16.88 -11.42
C LEU A 30 -14.39 -17.03 -12.22
N ASN A 31 -14.49 -17.31 -13.53
CA ASN A 31 -13.31 -17.47 -14.38
C ASN A 31 -12.50 -16.18 -14.50
N GLU A 32 -13.17 -15.03 -14.62
CA GLU A 32 -12.50 -13.73 -14.68
C GLU A 32 -11.75 -13.43 -13.39
N VAL A 33 -12.36 -13.70 -12.23
CA VAL A 33 -11.71 -13.51 -10.92
C VAL A 33 -10.51 -14.44 -10.77
N ILE A 34 -10.62 -15.71 -11.17
CA ILE A 34 -9.50 -16.66 -11.14
C ILE A 34 -8.36 -16.19 -12.04
N ARG A 35 -8.65 -15.75 -13.27
CA ARG A 35 -7.61 -15.23 -14.19
C ARG A 35 -6.85 -14.07 -13.57
N ARG A 36 -7.58 -13.04 -13.09
CA ARG A 36 -6.95 -11.89 -12.44
C ARG A 36 -6.17 -12.27 -11.18
N GLY A 37 -6.65 -13.24 -10.43
CA GLY A 37 -5.96 -13.76 -9.25
C GLY A 37 -4.64 -14.44 -9.64
N LEU A 38 -4.64 -15.27 -10.68
CA LEU A 38 -3.43 -15.90 -11.20
C LEU A 38 -2.46 -14.85 -11.78
N ASP A 39 -2.95 -13.89 -12.57
CA ASP A 39 -2.12 -12.79 -13.09
C ASP A 39 -1.45 -12.00 -11.96
N ALA A 40 -2.14 -11.77 -10.84
CA ALA A 40 -1.59 -11.09 -9.68
C ALA A 40 -0.57 -11.93 -8.89
N LEU A 41 -0.73 -13.26 -8.89
CA LEU A 41 0.22 -14.19 -8.27
C LEU A 41 1.49 -14.37 -9.13
N ASP A 42 1.34 -14.34 -10.46
CA ASP A 42 2.43 -14.45 -11.42
C ASP A 42 3.17 -13.11 -11.63
N ALA A 43 2.54 -11.99 -11.27
CA ALA A 43 3.16 -10.69 -11.37
C ALA A 43 4.45 -10.63 -10.51
N PRO A 44 5.56 -10.12 -11.06
CA PRO A 44 6.76 -9.91 -10.27
C PRO A 44 6.41 -9.00 -9.09
N ALA A 45 6.95 -9.33 -7.90
CA ALA A 45 6.74 -8.51 -6.71
C ALA A 45 7.01 -7.04 -7.09
N PRO A 46 6.10 -6.11 -6.75
CA PRO A 46 6.29 -4.72 -7.10
C PRO A 46 7.66 -4.30 -6.57
N GLN A 47 8.56 -3.91 -7.48
CA GLN A 47 9.80 -3.28 -7.06
C GLN A 47 9.37 -2.12 -6.18
N ARG A 48 9.88 -2.06 -4.94
CA ARG A 48 9.74 -0.84 -4.15
C ARG A 48 10.21 0.26 -5.08
N ALA A 49 9.29 1.17 -5.44
CA ALA A 49 9.69 2.34 -6.17
C ALA A 49 10.79 2.99 -5.34
N ASP A 50 11.97 3.15 -5.92
CA ASP A 50 13.02 3.92 -5.28
C ASP A 50 12.44 5.31 -5.03
N ILE A 51 12.13 5.59 -3.76
CA ILE A 51 11.62 6.90 -3.37
C ILE A 51 12.80 7.86 -3.47
N ASP A 52 12.85 8.65 -4.55
CA ASP A 52 13.83 9.73 -4.70
C ASP A 52 13.48 10.88 -3.75
N ILE A 53 13.98 10.80 -2.51
CA ILE A 53 13.89 11.90 -1.55
C ILE A 53 15.02 12.88 -1.87
N ARG A 54 14.67 14.06 -2.38
CA ARG A 54 15.62 15.16 -2.57
C ARG A 54 15.81 15.92 -1.26
N PRO A 55 16.97 15.79 -0.57
CA PRO A 55 17.20 16.52 0.65
C PRO A 55 17.30 18.02 0.37
N LEU A 56 16.70 18.84 1.24
CA LEU A 56 16.86 20.28 1.21
C LEU A 56 18.20 20.64 1.89
N PRO A 57 19.11 21.38 1.23
CA PRO A 57 20.34 21.82 1.87
C PRO A 57 20.02 22.88 2.94
N LEU A 58 20.10 22.48 4.21
CA LEU A 58 19.86 23.36 5.37
C LEU A 58 21.12 24.13 5.81
N GLY A 59 22.25 23.90 5.15
CA GLY A 59 23.54 24.50 5.53
C GLY A 59 24.24 23.76 6.66
N ARG A 60 25.20 24.44 7.31
CA ARG A 60 26.01 23.86 8.40
C ARG A 60 25.19 23.77 9.68
N ARG A 61 25.27 22.63 10.37
CA ARG A 61 24.73 22.44 11.73
C ARG A 61 25.34 23.47 12.68
N VAL A 62 24.49 24.32 13.25
CA VAL A 62 24.87 25.37 14.23
C VAL A 62 24.72 24.87 15.67
N VAL A 63 23.77 23.97 15.91
CA VAL A 63 23.40 23.48 17.25
C VAL A 63 23.40 21.95 17.28
N ASP A 64 23.65 21.38 18.46
CA ASP A 64 23.50 19.96 18.68
C ASP A 64 22.03 19.53 18.74
N ILE A 65 21.55 18.91 17.65
CA ILE A 65 20.17 18.41 17.56
C ILE A 65 19.95 17.04 18.22
N ASP A 66 21.02 16.38 18.67
CA ASP A 66 20.91 15.14 19.45
C ASP A 66 20.53 15.45 20.90
N ASN A 67 20.85 16.66 21.39
CA ASN A 67 20.31 17.23 22.62
C ASN A 67 19.11 18.15 22.35
N VAL A 68 17.93 17.55 22.24
CA VAL A 68 16.68 18.26 21.92
C VAL A 68 16.42 19.44 22.87
N SER A 69 16.72 19.30 24.16
CA SER A 69 16.41 20.33 25.16
C SER A 69 17.25 21.58 24.97
N GLU A 70 18.54 21.41 24.69
CA GLU A 70 19.47 22.51 24.40
C GLU A 70 19.18 23.14 23.03
N ALA A 71 18.83 22.31 22.04
CA ALA A 71 18.44 22.79 20.71
C ALA A 71 17.20 23.71 20.75
N LEU A 72 16.21 23.36 21.58
CA LEU A 72 15.02 24.18 21.77
C LEU A 72 15.32 25.47 22.51
N ALA A 73 16.10 25.43 23.59
CA ALA A 73 16.50 26.63 24.33
C ALA A 73 17.18 27.66 23.41
N ILE A 74 18.11 27.21 22.54
CA ILE A 74 18.78 28.09 21.57
C ILE A 74 17.79 28.63 20.53
N ALA A 75 16.85 27.80 20.05
CA ALA A 75 15.83 28.23 19.09
C ALA A 75 14.85 29.26 19.69
N ASP A 76 14.55 29.13 20.98
CA ASP A 76 13.68 30.04 21.73
C ASP A 76 14.41 31.31 22.20
N GLY A 77 15.71 31.44 21.93
CA GLY A 77 16.53 32.59 22.30
C GLY A 77 16.94 32.63 23.77
N GLU A 78 16.88 31.49 24.45
CA GLU A 78 17.35 31.31 25.82
C GLU A 78 18.86 31.07 25.81
N ASP A 79 19.64 32.15 25.63
CA ASP A 79 21.09 32.10 25.75
C ASP A 79 21.48 31.81 27.22
N PHE A 80 21.87 30.56 27.52
CA PHE A 80 22.53 30.21 28.77
C PHE A 80 24.01 30.64 28.67
N HIS A 81 24.33 31.81 29.25
CA HIS A 81 25.70 32.29 29.44
C HIS A 81 26.47 31.52 30.51
#